data_AF-A0A067REV2-F1
#
_entry.id   AF-A0A067REV2-F1
#
_cell.length_a   1.000
_cell.length_b   1.000
_cell.length_c   1.000
_cell.angle_alpha   90.00
_cell.angle_beta   90.00
_cell.angle_gamma   90.00
#
_symmetry.space_group_name_H-M   'P 1'
#
loop_
_entity.id
_entity.type
_entity.pdbx_description
1 polymer ?
#
loop_
_entity_poly.entity_id
_entity_poly.type
_entity_poly.pdbx_seq_one_letter_code
_entity_poly.pdbx_strand_id
1 'polypeptide(L)'
;MQKMGLYYLHQWLLTLLLLSTNCFIFSLSKSNVICPQYCKCSISLGMRSATCVGQRLSNIETGVPSNVQILDISNNSISTLENEGFKNLQLTSLYKIQLQYNHIGTIDLHAFLGVTELRILDLSYNHLYYLLPATFEDTPQLRSLYLQGNRLKIYPGPILTIPSLEV
;
A
#
# COMPACT_ATOMS: atom_id res chain seq x y z
N MET A 1 -41.49 63.85 -5.74
CA MET A 1 -41.08 63.65 -4.33
C MET A 1 -41.81 62.41 -3.81
N GLN A 2 -41.13 61.25 -3.85
CA GLN A 2 -40.78 60.42 -2.67
C GLN A 2 -42.01 60.03 -1.83
N LYS A 3 -42.50 58.79 -1.78
CA LYS A 3 -41.80 57.54 -1.42
C LYS A 3 -42.56 56.31 -1.97
N MET A 4 -42.17 55.81 -3.14
CA MET A 4 -42.27 54.38 -3.48
C MET A 4 -40.89 53.80 -3.14
N GLY A 5 -40.74 53.08 -2.03
CA GLY A 5 -39.42 52.55 -1.68
C GLY A 5 -39.18 52.08 -0.25
N LEU A 6 -40.20 51.64 0.50
CA LEU A 6 -39.99 51.12 1.86
C LEU A 6 -40.65 49.75 2.14
N TYR A 7 -41.54 49.25 1.28
CA TYR A 7 -42.09 47.89 1.41
C TYR A 7 -41.20 46.79 0.83
N TYR A 8 -40.25 47.15 -0.04
CA TYR A 8 -39.23 46.21 -0.54
C TYR A 8 -37.99 46.15 0.35
N LEU A 9 -37.86 46.94 1.42
CA LEU A 9 -36.67 46.93 2.28
C LEU A 9 -36.76 45.93 3.45
N HIS A 10 -37.92 45.30 3.67
CA HIS A 10 -38.09 44.31 4.74
C HIS A 10 -38.04 42.85 4.28
N GLN A 11 -38.06 42.59 2.97
CA GLN A 11 -37.90 41.23 2.41
C GLN A 11 -36.44 40.86 2.07
N TRP A 12 -35.51 41.83 2.06
CA TRP A 12 -34.08 41.57 1.83
C TRP A 12 -33.26 41.41 3.12
N LEU A 13 -33.82 41.76 4.29
CA LEU A 13 -33.17 41.56 5.58
C LEU A 13 -33.48 40.18 6.22
N LEU A 14 -34.52 39.47 5.77
CA LEU A 14 -34.79 38.09 6.20
C LEU A 14 -34.12 37.02 5.32
N THR A 15 -33.68 37.36 4.11
CA THR A 15 -32.84 36.47 3.28
C THR A 15 -31.35 36.51 3.67
N LEU A 16 -30.96 37.42 4.57
CA LEU A 16 -29.60 37.53 5.10
C LEU A 16 -29.34 36.66 6.34
N LEU A 17 -30.31 35.84 6.75
CA LEU A 17 -30.13 34.70 7.69
C LEU A 17 -30.11 33.34 6.98
N LEU A 18 -30.19 33.30 5.64
CA LEU A 18 -30.04 32.08 4.83
C LEU A 18 -28.76 32.09 3.97
N LEU A 19 -27.85 33.03 4.22
CA LEU A 19 -26.50 33.08 3.66
C LEU A 19 -25.41 32.80 4.69
N SER A 20 -25.73 32.17 5.83
CA SER A 20 -24.77 31.25 6.47
C SER A 20 -24.78 29.96 5.66
N THR A 21 -24.26 30.09 4.45
CA THR A 21 -23.69 29.04 3.61
C THR A 21 -23.93 27.63 4.14
N ASN A 22 -24.80 26.92 3.43
CA ASN A 22 -24.47 25.58 2.95
C ASN A 22 -23.03 25.58 2.39
N CYS A 23 -22.05 25.62 3.27
CA CYS A 23 -20.87 24.83 3.11
C CYS A 23 -21.12 23.69 4.07
N PHE A 24 -21.68 22.60 3.52
CA PHE A 24 -21.28 21.29 3.99
C PHE A 24 -19.76 21.31 4.05
N ILE A 25 -19.20 21.65 5.21
CA ILE A 25 -17.90 21.16 5.60
C ILE A 25 -18.17 19.70 5.96
N PHE A 26 -18.57 18.90 4.96
CA PHE A 26 -17.86 17.65 4.77
C PHE A 26 -16.43 18.11 4.62
N SER A 27 -15.71 18.07 5.74
CA SER A 27 -14.28 17.85 5.69
C SER A 27 -14.10 16.74 4.67
N LEU A 28 -13.63 17.10 3.47
CA LEU A 28 -13.05 16.14 2.56
C LEU A 28 -11.98 15.46 3.40
N SER A 29 -12.24 14.17 3.59
CA SER A 29 -11.72 13.32 4.64
C SER A 29 -10.23 13.52 4.86
N LYS A 30 -9.81 13.67 6.12
CA LYS A 30 -8.60 12.95 6.53
C LYS A 30 -8.96 11.49 6.29
N SER A 31 -8.46 10.91 5.21
CA SER A 31 -8.93 9.64 4.65
C SER A 31 -9.21 8.66 5.78
N ASN A 32 -10.50 8.40 6.03
CA ASN A 32 -10.88 7.18 6.71
C ASN A 32 -10.54 6.10 5.68
N VAL A 33 -9.28 5.65 5.67
CA VAL A 33 -8.87 4.56 4.79
C VAL A 33 -9.59 3.33 5.34
N ILE A 34 -10.76 3.08 4.77
CA ILE A 34 -11.59 1.94 5.06
C ILE A 34 -10.93 0.75 4.36
N CYS A 35 -10.90 -0.40 5.05
CA CYS A 35 -10.38 -1.61 4.44
C CYS A 35 -11.09 -1.89 3.11
N PRO A 36 -10.36 -2.15 2.01
CA PRO A 36 -10.96 -2.51 0.74
C PRO A 36 -11.90 -3.71 0.89
N GLN A 37 -13.03 -3.71 0.18
CA GLN A 37 -14.06 -4.76 0.32
C GLN A 37 -13.56 -6.18 -0.04
N TYR A 38 -12.56 -6.29 -0.91
CA TYR A 38 -11.91 -7.54 -1.29
C TYR A 38 -10.75 -7.92 -0.36
N CYS A 39 -10.49 -7.09 0.66
CA CYS A 39 -9.49 -7.33 1.68
C CYS A 39 -10.17 -7.52 3.04
N LYS A 40 -9.52 -8.29 3.91
CA LYS A 40 -9.87 -8.37 5.33
C LYS A 40 -8.79 -7.70 6.14
N CYS A 41 -9.15 -6.62 6.83
CA CYS A 41 -8.23 -5.93 7.74
C CYS A 41 -8.59 -6.27 9.18
N SER A 42 -7.58 -6.58 9.99
CA SER A 42 -7.75 -6.96 11.39
C SER A 42 -6.48 -6.70 12.17
N ILE A 43 -6.54 -6.80 13.50
CA ILE A 43 -5.36 -6.84 14.35
C ILE A 43 -5.05 -8.32 14.64
N SER A 44 -3.85 -8.77 14.31
CA SER A 44 -3.36 -10.12 14.58
C SER A 44 -2.05 -10.03 15.36
N LEU A 45 -1.99 -10.68 16.54
CA LEU A 45 -0.81 -10.66 17.43
C LEU A 45 -0.29 -9.23 17.73
N GLY A 46 -1.21 -8.27 17.88
CA GLY A 46 -0.87 -6.87 18.13
C GLY A 46 -0.45 -6.07 16.89
N MET A 47 -0.40 -6.68 15.71
CA MET A 47 -0.05 -6.03 14.45
C MET A 47 -1.28 -5.78 13.56
N ARG A 48 -1.29 -4.64 12.86
CA ARG A 48 -2.31 -4.33 11.86
C ARG A 48 -2.05 -5.18 10.61
N SER A 49 -3.02 -6.02 10.25
CA SER A 49 -2.93 -6.95 9.12
C SER A 49 -3.98 -6.61 8.07
N ALA A 50 -3.63 -6.76 6.80
CA ALA A 50 -4.56 -6.75 5.67
C ALA A 50 -4.32 -7.96 4.76
N THR A 51 -5.38 -8.71 4.50
CA THR A 51 -5.34 -9.96 3.72
C THR A 51 -6.25 -9.83 2.51
N CYS A 52 -5.68 -9.88 1.30
CA CYS A 52 -6.35 -9.72 0.00
C CYS A 52 -6.00 -10.92 -0.91
N VAL A 53 -6.16 -12.13 -0.39
CA VAL A 53 -5.74 -13.38 -1.05
C VAL A 53 -6.76 -13.81 -2.10
N GLY A 54 -6.31 -14.28 -3.27
CA GLY A 54 -7.22 -14.85 -4.27
C GLY A 54 -8.07 -13.83 -5.04
N GLN A 55 -7.69 -12.55 -5.03
CA GLN A 55 -8.49 -11.46 -5.58
C GLN A 55 -8.14 -11.12 -7.04
N ARG A 56 -7.28 -11.92 -7.70
CA ARG A 56 -6.80 -11.71 -9.08
C ARG A 56 -6.14 -10.35 -9.28
N LEU A 57 -5.48 -9.83 -8.24
CA LEU A 57 -4.76 -8.57 -8.32
C LEU A 57 -3.60 -8.69 -9.31
N SER A 58 -3.44 -7.69 -10.17
CA SER A 58 -2.33 -7.60 -11.12
C SER A 58 -1.15 -6.79 -10.58
N ASN A 59 -1.35 -6.00 -9.53
CA ASN A 59 -0.34 -5.16 -8.88
C ASN A 59 -0.55 -5.13 -7.36
N ILE A 60 0.30 -4.37 -6.66
CA ILE A 60 0.27 -4.23 -5.19
C ILE A 60 -0.69 -3.12 -4.69
N GLU A 61 -1.37 -2.41 -5.60
CA GLU A 61 -2.25 -1.27 -5.28
C GLU A 61 -3.57 -1.74 -4.67
N THR A 62 -3.50 -2.25 -3.45
CA THR A 62 -4.66 -2.82 -2.75
C THR A 62 -5.58 -1.77 -2.18
N GLY A 63 -5.13 -0.53 -1.95
CA GLY A 63 -5.89 0.52 -1.26
C GLY A 63 -6.02 0.30 0.25
N VAL A 64 -5.21 -0.59 0.84
CA VAL A 64 -5.18 -0.83 2.29
C VAL A 64 -4.63 0.39 3.06
N PRO A 65 -4.96 0.52 4.35
CA PRO A 65 -4.40 1.58 5.19
C PRO A 65 -2.86 1.57 5.21
N SER A 66 -2.25 2.77 5.17
CA SER A 66 -0.80 2.96 5.18
C SER A 66 -0.10 2.43 6.45
N ASN A 67 -0.84 2.29 7.55
CA ASN A 67 -0.33 1.78 8.82
C ASN A 67 -0.44 0.25 8.97
N VAL A 68 -0.73 -0.47 7.88
CA VAL A 68 -0.67 -1.94 7.88
C VAL A 68 0.78 -2.40 8.08
N GLN A 69 0.96 -3.38 8.95
CA GLN A 69 2.24 -3.98 9.29
C GLN A 69 2.41 -5.37 8.66
N ILE A 70 1.32 -6.08 8.41
CA ILE A 70 1.31 -7.37 7.72
C ILE A 70 0.42 -7.27 6.49
N LEU A 71 1.01 -7.42 5.31
CA LEU A 71 0.26 -7.45 4.05
C LEU A 71 0.33 -8.85 3.45
N ASP A 72 -0.83 -9.47 3.28
CA ASP A 72 -0.97 -10.73 2.57
C ASP A 72 -1.74 -10.54 1.27
N ILE A 73 -1.01 -10.60 0.17
CA ILE A 73 -1.50 -10.50 -1.21
C ILE A 73 -1.08 -11.75 -1.99
N SER A 74 -0.96 -12.88 -1.29
CA SER A 74 -0.67 -14.18 -1.89
C SER A 74 -1.82 -14.70 -2.78
N ASN A 75 -1.51 -15.66 -3.65
CA ASN A 75 -2.47 -16.27 -4.56
C ASN A 75 -3.19 -15.25 -5.46
N ASN A 76 -2.43 -14.34 -6.06
CA ASN A 76 -2.92 -13.32 -6.99
C ASN A 76 -2.22 -13.47 -8.36
N SER A 77 -2.34 -12.46 -9.23
CA SER A 77 -1.81 -12.45 -10.59
C SER A 77 -0.72 -11.39 -10.80
N ILE A 78 -0.02 -11.02 -9.72
CA ILE A 78 1.02 -9.99 -9.76
C ILE A 78 2.23 -10.54 -10.51
N SER A 79 2.69 -9.84 -11.56
CA SER A 79 3.82 -10.27 -12.40
C SER A 79 5.11 -9.48 -12.18
N THR A 80 4.98 -8.26 -11.66
CA THR A 80 6.08 -7.31 -11.49
C THR A 80 5.92 -6.56 -10.17
N LEU A 81 7.02 -6.35 -9.46
CA LEU A 81 7.09 -5.36 -8.39
C LEU A 81 7.78 -4.12 -8.95
N GLU A 82 7.00 -3.06 -9.12
CA GLU A 82 7.42 -1.82 -9.78
C GLU A 82 8.28 -0.95 -8.87
N ASN A 83 9.14 -0.15 -9.49
CA ASN A 83 9.98 0.84 -8.80
C ASN A 83 9.13 1.79 -7.93
N GLU A 84 9.57 2.02 -6.69
CA GLU A 84 8.90 2.83 -5.67
C GLU A 84 7.46 2.40 -5.34
N GLY A 85 7.02 1.20 -5.71
CA GLY A 85 5.63 0.77 -5.54
C GLY A 85 5.12 0.89 -4.11
N PHE A 86 5.86 0.37 -3.12
CA PHE A 86 5.44 0.46 -1.70
C PHE A 86 5.55 1.88 -1.14
N LYS A 87 6.54 2.67 -1.59
CA LYS A 87 6.71 4.09 -1.22
C LYS A 87 5.55 4.94 -1.73
N ASN A 88 5.12 4.76 -2.98
CA ASN A 88 4.00 5.47 -3.59
C ASN A 88 2.69 5.20 -2.84
N LEU A 89 2.51 3.97 -2.35
CA LEU A 89 1.38 3.57 -1.51
C LEU A 89 1.53 3.98 -0.03
N GLN A 90 2.66 4.59 0.35
CA GLN A 90 2.96 5.05 1.71
C GLN A 90 2.88 3.93 2.76
N LEU A 91 3.20 2.69 2.38
CA LEU A 91 3.11 1.51 3.25
C LEU A 91 4.35 1.37 4.17
N THR A 92 4.75 2.47 4.81
CA THR A 92 6.05 2.58 5.52
C THR A 92 6.15 1.74 6.80
N SER A 93 5.01 1.23 7.31
CA SER A 93 4.95 0.44 8.54
C SER A 93 5.06 -1.08 8.31
N LEU A 94 5.28 -1.52 7.07
CA LEU A 94 5.31 -2.94 6.73
C LEU A 94 6.46 -3.68 7.42
N TYR A 95 6.08 -4.68 8.18
CA TYR A 95 6.95 -5.63 8.87
C TYR A 95 7.03 -6.97 8.13
N LYS A 96 5.92 -7.43 7.55
CA LYS A 96 5.81 -8.69 6.80
C LYS A 96 5.01 -8.51 5.52
N ILE A 97 5.55 -9.02 4.42
CA ILE A 97 4.88 -9.07 3.11
C ILE A 97 4.80 -10.51 2.63
N GLN A 98 3.61 -10.95 2.26
CA GLN A 98 3.33 -12.28 1.71
C GLN A 98 2.87 -12.14 0.25
N LEU A 99 3.71 -12.59 -0.66
CA LEU A 99 3.54 -12.53 -2.12
C LEU A 99 3.59 -13.92 -2.76
N GLN A 100 3.57 -14.99 -1.96
CA GLN A 100 3.66 -16.35 -2.48
C GLN A 100 2.48 -16.71 -3.41
N TYR A 101 2.72 -17.64 -4.34
CA TYR A 101 1.73 -18.03 -5.36
C TYR A 101 1.23 -16.84 -6.20
N ASN A 102 2.15 -15.98 -6.63
CA ASN A 102 1.90 -14.99 -7.66
C ASN A 102 2.66 -15.37 -8.95
N HIS A 103 2.74 -14.45 -9.91
CA HIS A 103 3.41 -14.66 -11.19
C HIS A 103 4.68 -13.82 -11.32
N ILE A 104 5.28 -13.41 -10.19
CA ILE A 104 6.33 -12.39 -10.16
C ILE A 104 7.57 -12.92 -10.87
N GLY A 105 7.89 -12.36 -12.02
CA GLY A 105 9.09 -12.66 -12.79
C GLY A 105 10.18 -11.60 -12.63
N THR A 106 9.77 -10.37 -12.36
CA THR A 106 10.65 -9.20 -12.29
C THR A 106 10.39 -8.42 -11.02
N ILE A 107 11.48 -8.01 -10.37
CA ILE A 107 11.48 -7.05 -9.26
C ILE A 107 12.39 -5.92 -9.69
N ASP A 108 11.82 -4.73 -9.86
CA ASP A 108 12.59 -3.56 -10.26
C ASP A 108 13.52 -3.09 -9.15
N LEU A 109 14.57 -2.35 -9.53
CA LEU A 109 15.41 -1.66 -8.56
C LEU A 109 14.53 -0.72 -7.73
N HIS A 110 14.77 -0.65 -6.42
CA HIS A 110 14.00 0.18 -5.50
C HIS A 110 12.51 -0.16 -5.39
N ALA A 111 12.09 -1.37 -5.81
CA ALA A 111 10.72 -1.83 -5.60
C ALA A 111 10.33 -1.79 -4.11
N PHE A 112 11.27 -2.09 -3.20
CA PHE A 112 11.08 -2.07 -1.74
C PHE A 112 11.51 -0.75 -1.08
N LEU A 113 11.70 0.32 -1.85
CA LEU A 113 11.99 1.63 -1.25
C LEU A 113 10.84 2.05 -0.33
N GLY A 114 11.19 2.59 0.84
CA GLY A 114 10.23 3.08 1.83
C GLY A 114 9.70 2.06 2.84
N VAL A 115 9.96 0.76 2.67
CA VAL A 115 9.61 -0.30 3.65
C VAL A 115 10.81 -0.73 4.50
N THR A 116 11.44 0.24 5.16
CA THR A 116 12.70 0.03 5.91
C THR A 116 12.58 -0.91 7.11
N GLU A 117 11.37 -1.09 7.64
CA GLU A 117 11.06 -1.96 8.77
C GLU A 117 10.76 -3.41 8.37
N LEU A 118 10.80 -3.72 7.07
CA LEU A 118 10.47 -5.06 6.56
C LEU A 118 11.46 -6.10 7.11
N ARG A 119 10.93 -7.15 7.74
CA ARG A 119 11.72 -8.25 8.31
C ARG A 119 11.48 -9.58 7.63
N ILE A 120 10.28 -9.78 7.11
CA ILE A 120 9.85 -11.05 6.52
C ILE A 120 9.27 -10.78 5.14
N LEU A 121 9.86 -11.38 4.12
CA LEU A 121 9.39 -11.33 2.75
C LEU A 121 9.22 -12.74 2.21
N ASP A 122 7.99 -13.09 1.85
CA ASP A 122 7.70 -14.37 1.20
C ASP A 122 7.44 -14.16 -0.29
N LEU A 123 8.40 -14.56 -1.12
CA LEU A 123 8.34 -14.56 -2.58
C LEU A 123 8.29 -16.00 -3.13
N SER A 124 7.98 -17.00 -2.29
CA SER A 124 7.96 -18.39 -2.69
C SER A 124 6.91 -18.68 -3.76
N TYR A 125 7.13 -19.70 -4.58
CA TYR A 125 6.20 -20.12 -5.63
C TYR A 125 5.81 -18.97 -6.56
N ASN A 126 6.82 -18.25 -7.07
CA ASN A 126 6.70 -17.22 -8.11
C ASN A 126 7.52 -17.64 -9.36
N HIS A 127 7.78 -16.71 -10.27
CA HIS A 127 8.48 -16.95 -11.54
C HIS A 127 9.86 -16.28 -11.62
N LEU A 128 10.46 -15.96 -10.47
CA LEU A 128 11.75 -15.26 -10.43
C LEU A 128 12.84 -16.13 -11.08
N TYR A 129 13.55 -15.55 -12.05
CA TYR A 129 14.69 -16.19 -12.72
C TYR A 129 16.04 -15.72 -12.16
N TYR A 130 16.11 -14.48 -11.68
CA TYR A 130 17.29 -13.87 -11.08
C TYR A 130 16.85 -12.87 -10.00
N LEU A 131 17.77 -12.53 -9.11
CA LEU A 131 17.67 -11.41 -8.18
C LEU A 131 18.96 -10.61 -8.29
N LEU A 132 18.85 -9.29 -8.29
CA LEU A 132 20.02 -8.42 -8.27
C LEU A 132 20.52 -8.33 -6.81
N PRO A 133 21.83 -8.24 -6.57
CA PRO A 133 22.36 -8.03 -5.21
C PRO A 133 21.73 -6.80 -4.52
N ALA A 134 21.46 -5.74 -5.28
CA ALA A 134 20.85 -4.51 -4.78
C ALA A 134 19.33 -4.58 -4.57
N THR A 135 18.65 -5.69 -4.91
CA THR A 135 17.20 -5.81 -4.79
C THR A 135 16.70 -5.57 -3.35
N PHE A 136 17.52 -5.86 -2.34
CA PHE A 136 17.15 -5.74 -0.92
C PHE A 136 17.93 -4.65 -0.15
N GLU A 137 18.65 -3.77 -0.86
CA GLU A 137 19.45 -2.70 -0.24
C GLU A 137 18.58 -1.70 0.56
N ASP A 138 17.35 -1.47 0.10
CA ASP A 138 16.37 -0.60 0.76
C ASP A 138 15.69 -1.24 2.00
N THR A 139 15.98 -2.52 2.28
CA THR A 139 15.38 -3.29 3.37
C THR A 139 16.44 -3.81 4.35
N PRO A 140 17.14 -2.91 5.08
CA PRO A 140 18.27 -3.30 5.94
C PRO A 140 17.88 -4.16 7.15
N GLN A 141 16.58 -4.24 7.48
CA GLN A 141 16.05 -5.04 8.58
C GLN A 141 15.56 -6.43 8.13
N LEU A 142 15.69 -6.79 6.85
CA LEU A 142 15.17 -8.05 6.31
C LEU A 142 15.91 -9.25 6.91
N ARG A 143 15.21 -10.14 7.63
CA ARG A 143 15.82 -11.29 8.30
C ARG A 143 15.45 -12.62 7.66
N SER A 144 14.26 -12.70 7.08
CA SER A 144 13.72 -13.93 6.51
C SER A 144 13.22 -13.65 5.09
N LEU A 145 13.82 -14.36 4.13
CA LEU A 145 13.47 -14.28 2.73
C LEU A 145 13.18 -15.69 2.21
N TYR A 146 11.94 -15.90 1.77
CA TYR A 146 11.51 -17.18 1.22
C TYR A 146 11.47 -17.11 -0.31
N LEU A 147 12.24 -17.98 -0.97
CA LEU A 147 12.41 -18.02 -2.43
C LEU A 147 12.15 -19.41 -3.03
N GLN A 148 11.77 -20.40 -2.22
CA GLN A 148 11.49 -21.75 -2.68
C GLN A 148 10.40 -21.75 -3.77
N GLY A 149 10.49 -22.68 -4.73
CA GLY A 149 9.51 -22.79 -5.81
C GLY A 149 9.60 -21.70 -6.89
N ASN A 150 10.67 -20.89 -6.91
CA ASN A 150 11.02 -20.03 -8.04
C ASN A 150 11.87 -20.76 -9.08
N ARG A 151 12.27 -20.05 -10.15
CA ARG A 151 13.10 -20.56 -11.26
C ARG A 151 14.51 -19.97 -11.23
N LEU A 152 14.99 -19.65 -10.03
CA LEU A 152 16.27 -18.99 -9.82
C LEU A 152 17.39 -19.86 -10.37
N LYS A 153 18.13 -19.33 -11.34
CA LYS A 153 19.39 -19.92 -11.75
C LYS A 153 20.45 -19.48 -10.75
N ILE A 154 21.17 -20.45 -10.18
CA ILE A 154 22.34 -20.17 -9.35
C ILE A 154 23.38 -19.53 -10.28
N TYR A 155 23.53 -18.21 -10.21
CA TYR A 155 24.61 -17.53 -10.90
C TYR A 155 25.90 -17.73 -10.10
N PRO A 156 27.02 -18.08 -10.75
CA PRO A 156 28.34 -18.21 -10.09
C PRO A 156 28.96 -16.83 -9.77
N GLY A 157 28.14 -15.79 -9.56
CA GLY A 157 28.56 -14.46 -9.10
C GLY A 157 28.65 -14.40 -7.57
N PRO A 158 28.98 -13.23 -6.99
CA PRO A 158 28.91 -13.07 -5.54
C PRO A 158 27.52 -13.52 -5.08
N ILE A 159 27.51 -14.52 -4.20
CA ILE A 159 26.30 -15.01 -3.52
C ILE A 159 25.53 -13.77 -3.06
N LEU A 160 24.21 -13.77 -3.18
CA LEU A 160 23.34 -12.75 -2.59
C LEU A 160 23.73 -12.59 -1.12
N THR A 161 24.66 -11.68 -0.83
CA THR A 161 25.07 -11.34 0.52
C THR A 161 23.99 -10.42 1.01
N ILE A 162 22.91 -11.00 1.51
CA ILE A 162 21.94 -10.28 2.32
C ILE A 162 22.51 -10.38 3.74
N PRO A 163 23.22 -9.34 4.25
CA PRO A 163 24.03 -9.43 5.46
C PRO A 163 23.22 -9.76 6.73
N SER A 164 21.90 -9.76 6.64
CA SER A 164 20.95 -9.97 7.73
C SER A 164 20.13 -11.26 7.62
N LEU A 165 20.33 -12.09 6.60
CA LEU A 165 19.61 -13.36 6.47
C LEU A 165 20.22 -14.43 7.39
N GLU A 166 19.45 -14.88 8.37
CA GLU A 166 19.72 -16.16 9.04
C GLU A 166 19.29 -17.26 8.07
N VAL A 167 20.26 -17.99 7.51
CA VAL A 167 20.03 -19.16 6.64
C VAL A 167 19.85 -20.41 7.48
#